data_AF-A0A497I7X5-F1
#
_entry.id   AF-A0A497I7X5-F1
#
_cell.length_a   1.000
_cell.length_b   1.000
_cell.length_c   1.000
_cell.angle_alpha   90.00
_cell.angle_beta   90.00
_cell.angle_gamma   90.00
#
_symmetry.space_group_name_H-M   'P 1'
#
loop_
_entity.id
_entity.type
_entity.pdbx_description
1 polymer ?
#
loop_
_entity_poly.entity_id
_entity_poly.type
_entity_poly.pdbx_seq_one_letter_code
_entity_poly.pdbx_strand_id
1 'polypeptide(L)'
;MANSLPKWDEERTAQLEGLVNEDVQVSQADVADIAVTLETTTRSIASKLRKMGYDVELASAAAKAKSFSDEQEAALTELVEANSGDLTYAELAAAFE
;
A
#
# COMPACT_ATOMS: atom_id res chain seq x y z
N MET A 1 -14.18 -18.38 -11.11
CA MET A 1 -14.01 -19.39 -10.06
C MET A 1 -13.83 -18.65 -8.75
N ALA A 2 -14.58 -19.00 -7.70
CA ALA A 2 -14.42 -18.35 -6.40
C ALA A 2 -13.11 -18.83 -5.78
N ASN A 3 -12.04 -18.05 -5.92
CA ASN A 3 -10.77 -18.32 -5.27
C ASN A 3 -10.94 -17.96 -3.78
N SER A 4 -11.57 -18.86 -3.01
CA SER A 4 -11.77 -18.62 -1.59
C SER A 4 -10.40 -18.66 -0.91
N LEU A 5 -10.01 -17.56 -0.28
CA LEU A 5 -8.72 -17.51 0.41
C LEU A 5 -8.68 -18.59 1.50
N PRO A 6 -7.51 -19.23 1.69
CA PRO A 6 -7.34 -20.24 2.73
C PRO A 6 -7.63 -19.63 4.11
N LYS A 7 -8.39 -20.36 4.93
CA LYS A 7 -8.69 -19.95 6.31
C LYS A 7 -7.44 -20.04 7.17
N TRP A 8 -7.35 -19.20 8.19
CA TRP A 8 -6.30 -19.29 9.20
C TRP A 8 -6.65 -20.37 10.23
N ASP A 9 -5.84 -21.42 10.27
CA ASP A 9 -5.82 -22.44 11.31
C ASP A 9 -4.51 -22.37 12.10
N GLU A 10 -4.33 -23.27 13.06
CA GLU A 10 -3.12 -23.33 13.90
C GLU A 10 -1.86 -23.63 13.07
N GLU A 11 -1.95 -24.56 12.11
CA GLU A 11 -0.82 -24.94 11.26
C GLU A 11 -0.31 -23.76 10.43
N ARG A 12 -1.21 -23.07 9.73
CA ARG A 12 -0.85 -21.89 8.92
C ARG A 12 -0.42 -20.71 9.77
N THR A 13 -0.96 -20.59 10.99
CA THR A 13 -0.50 -19.57 11.94
C THR A 13 0.94 -19.84 12.37
N ALA A 14 1.29 -21.10 12.68
CA ALA A 14 2.66 -21.48 13.00
C ALA A 14 3.62 -21.28 11.81
N GLN A 15 3.16 -21.57 10.58
CA GLN A 15 3.93 -21.26 9.37
C GLN A 15 4.17 -19.77 9.22
N LEU A 16 3.17 -18.92 9.49
CA LEU A 16 3.32 -17.46 9.45
C LEU A 16 4.32 -16.98 10.51
N GLU A 17 4.25 -17.49 11.74
CA GLU A 17 5.19 -17.14 12.82
C GLU A 17 6.63 -17.49 12.44
N GLY A 18 6.85 -18.67 11.86
CA GLY A 18 8.20 -19.08 11.42
C GLY A 18 8.79 -18.27 10.26
N LEU A 19 7.96 -17.52 9.53
CA LEU A 19 8.39 -16.68 8.41
C LEU A 19 8.65 -15.23 8.82
N VAL A 20 8.23 -14.82 10.01
CA VAL A 20 8.28 -13.43 10.46
C VAL A 20 9.42 -13.25 11.44
N ASN A 21 10.23 -12.21 11.24
CA ASN A 21 11.22 -11.80 12.24
C ASN A 21 10.54 -10.97 13.33
N GLU A 22 10.54 -11.45 14.57
CA GLU A 22 9.91 -10.79 15.71
C GLU A 22 10.68 -9.56 16.22
N ASP A 23 11.97 -9.44 15.87
CA ASP A 23 12.87 -8.40 16.39
C ASP A 23 12.75 -7.04 15.69
N VAL A 24 12.00 -6.94 14.58
CA VAL A 24 11.91 -5.73 13.75
C VAL A 24 10.47 -5.55 13.25
N GLN A 25 10.07 -4.30 12.98
CA GLN A 25 8.83 -4.01 12.26
C GLN A 25 8.78 -4.78 10.94
N VAL A 26 7.67 -5.49 10.69
CA VAL A 26 7.46 -6.26 9.47
C VAL A 26 7.21 -5.31 8.31
N SER A 27 8.09 -5.32 7.30
CA SER A 27 8.00 -4.41 6.16
C SER A 27 6.91 -4.82 5.16
N GLN A 28 6.52 -3.91 4.27
CA GLN A 28 5.61 -4.24 3.17
C GLN A 28 6.20 -5.29 2.21
N ALA A 29 7.52 -5.35 2.06
CA ALA A 29 8.20 -6.35 1.24
C ALA A 29 8.06 -7.74 1.86
N ASP A 30 8.32 -7.86 3.16
CA ASP A 30 8.17 -9.14 3.90
C ASP A 30 6.74 -9.66 3.80
N VAL A 31 5.75 -8.78 3.98
CA VAL A 31 4.33 -9.12 3.84
C VAL A 31 4.00 -9.62 2.43
N ALA A 32 4.61 -9.04 1.39
CA ALA A 32 4.42 -9.45 0.00
C ALA A 32 5.01 -10.83 -0.27
N ASP A 33 6.23 -11.08 0.20
CA ASP A 33 6.90 -12.37 0.01
C ASP A 33 6.16 -13.49 0.73
N ILE A 34 5.78 -13.27 2.00
CA ILE A 34 5.00 -14.23 2.78
C ILE A 34 3.64 -14.51 2.13
N ALA A 35 2.98 -13.51 1.57
CA ALA A 35 1.70 -13.70 0.89
C ALA A 35 1.82 -14.62 -0.32
N VAL A 36 2.93 -14.54 -1.07
CA VAL A 36 3.23 -15.47 -2.16
C VAL A 36 3.51 -16.87 -1.61
N THR A 37 4.34 -17.00 -0.58
CA THR A 37 4.67 -18.29 0.04
C THR A 37 3.47 -19.03 0.60
N LEU A 38 2.56 -18.31 1.28
CA LEU A 38 1.37 -18.90 1.90
C LEU A 38 0.14 -18.90 0.97
N GLU A 39 0.32 -18.53 -0.31
CA GLU A 39 -0.74 -18.49 -1.33
C GLU A 39 -1.99 -17.74 -0.86
N THR A 40 -1.78 -16.55 -0.29
CA THR A 40 -2.85 -15.68 0.20
C THR A 40 -2.60 -14.22 -0.20
N THR A 41 -3.36 -13.28 0.37
CA THR A 41 -3.20 -11.85 0.05
C THR A 41 -2.36 -11.13 1.09
N THR A 42 -1.60 -10.12 0.66
CA THR A 42 -0.86 -9.20 1.55
C THR A 42 -1.75 -8.61 2.64
N ARG A 43 -2.99 -8.24 2.29
CA ARG A 43 -4.00 -7.76 3.23
C ARG A 43 -4.36 -8.79 4.30
N SER A 44 -4.47 -10.07 3.93
CA SER A 44 -4.75 -11.16 4.87
C SER A 44 -3.58 -11.36 5.84
N ILE A 45 -2.34 -11.41 5.32
CA ILE A 45 -1.10 -11.51 6.12
C ILE A 45 -1.03 -10.35 7.11
N ALA A 46 -1.07 -9.11 6.63
CA ALA A 46 -0.97 -7.91 7.47
C ALA A 46 -2.08 -7.87 8.55
N SER A 47 -3.31 -8.28 8.20
CA SER A 47 -4.40 -8.35 9.19
C SER A 47 -4.16 -9.42 10.25
N LYS A 48 -3.60 -10.58 9.88
CA LYS A 48 -3.33 -11.68 10.82
C LYS A 48 -2.17 -11.31 11.74
N LEU A 49 -1.07 -10.77 11.21
CA LEU A 49 0.08 -10.30 11.98
C LEU A 49 -0.29 -9.24 13.00
N ARG A 50 -1.06 -8.22 12.60
CA ARG A 50 -1.54 -7.18 13.54
C ARG A 50 -2.43 -7.75 14.66
N LYS A 51 -3.27 -8.75 14.36
CA LYS A 51 -4.08 -9.44 15.38
C LYS A 51 -3.23 -10.27 16.34
N MET A 52 -2.07 -10.73 15.90
CA MET A 52 -1.11 -11.46 16.73
C MET A 52 -0.18 -10.53 17.52
N GLY A 53 -0.24 -9.22 17.31
CA GLY A 53 0.53 -8.22 18.05
C GLY A 53 1.82 -7.76 17.37
N TYR A 54 2.12 -8.22 16.14
CA TYR A 54 3.27 -7.74 15.38
C TYR A 54 3.06 -6.30 14.92
N ASP A 55 4.14 -5.51 14.96
CA ASP A 55 4.19 -4.22 14.28
C ASP A 55 4.40 -4.45 12.78
N VAL A 56 3.44 -4.00 11.98
CA VAL A 56 3.45 -4.17 10.52
C VAL A 56 3.38 -2.80 9.90
N GLU A 57 4.37 -2.49 9.07
CA GLU A 57 4.46 -1.25 8.32
C GLU A 57 3.11 -0.91 7.68
N LEU A 58 2.72 0.36 7.73
CA LEU A 58 1.49 0.80 7.09
C LEU A 58 1.71 0.86 5.58
N ALA A 59 0.82 0.23 4.80
CA ALA A 59 0.85 0.36 3.34
C ALA A 59 0.75 1.82 2.87
N SER A 60 0.13 2.70 3.67
CA SER A 60 0.06 4.14 3.41
C SER A 60 1.38 4.87 3.64
N ALA A 61 2.36 4.27 4.33
CA ALA A 61 3.70 4.85 4.48
C ALA A 61 4.37 5.04 3.11
N ALA A 62 4.21 4.07 2.19
CA ALA A 62 4.67 4.19 0.81
C ALA A 62 3.89 5.25 0.00
N ALA A 63 2.60 5.43 0.28
CA ALA A 63 1.77 6.45 -0.39
C ALA A 63 2.09 7.89 0.05
N LYS A 64 2.69 8.06 1.25
CA LYS A 64 3.06 9.37 1.78
C LYS A 64 4.21 10.04 1.00
N ALA A 65 4.89 9.30 0.13
CA ALA A 65 5.94 9.82 -0.76
C ALA A 65 5.39 10.42 -2.08
N LYS A 66 4.08 10.35 -2.33
CA LYS A 66 3.42 10.85 -3.56
C LYS A 66 2.50 12.05 -3.33
N SER A 67 2.72 12.85 -2.29
CA SER A 67 2.15 14.20 -2.27
C SER A 67 2.92 15.07 -3.25
N PHE A 68 2.22 15.93 -4.00
CA PHE A 68 2.86 17.01 -4.76
C PHE A 68 3.81 17.79 -3.83
N SER A 69 4.97 18.20 -4.34
CA SER A 69 5.80 19.15 -3.59
C SER A 69 5.10 20.52 -3.53
N ASP A 70 5.49 21.37 -2.59
CA ASP A 70 4.95 22.74 -2.49
C ASP A 70 5.08 23.50 -3.83
N GLU A 71 6.18 23.27 -4.57
CA GLU A 71 6.38 23.84 -5.90
C GLU A 71 5.43 23.26 -6.95
N GLN A 72 5.15 21.95 -6.90
CA GLN A 72 4.18 21.34 -7.81
C GLN A 72 2.74 21.77 -7.49
N GLU A 73 2.38 21.96 -6.23
CA GLU A 73 1.07 22.52 -5.85
C GLU A 73 0.90 23.96 -6.37
N ALA A 74 1.95 24.79 -6.24
CA ALA A 74 1.94 26.15 -6.77
C ALA A 74 1.83 26.16 -8.31
N ALA A 75 2.61 25.33 -9.00
CA ALA A 75 2.56 25.21 -10.45
C ALA A 75 1.21 24.69 -10.95
N LEU A 76 0.61 23.72 -10.25
CA LEU A 76 -0.72 23.20 -10.59
C LEU A 76 -1.81 24.26 -10.40
N THR A 77 -1.71 25.05 -9.32
CA THR A 77 -2.63 26.16 -9.05
C THR A 77 -2.57 27.21 -10.15
N GLU A 78 -1.37 27.65 -10.51
CA GLU A 78 -1.17 28.63 -11.59
C GLU A 78 -1.68 28.10 -12.94
N LEU A 79 -1.41 26.83 -13.26
CA LEU A 79 -1.89 26.19 -14.49
C LEU A 79 -3.42 26.16 -14.56
N VAL A 80 -4.10 25.78 -13.47
CA VAL A 80 -5.56 25.72 -13.40
C VAL A 80 -6.17 27.12 -13.48
N GLU A 81 -5.60 28.10 -12.78
CA GLU A 81 -6.09 29.48 -12.79
C GLU A 81 -5.88 30.15 -14.16
N ALA A 82 -4.72 29.98 -14.77
CA ALA A 82 -4.37 30.58 -16.05
C ALA A 82 -5.18 30.02 -17.24
N ASN A 83 -5.73 28.81 -17.10
CA ASN A 83 -6.53 28.13 -18.13
C ASN A 83 -7.99 27.95 -17.69
N SER A 84 -8.43 28.72 -16.69
CA SER A 84 -9.78 28.61 -16.13
C SER A 84 -10.84 28.92 -17.17
N GLY A 85 -11.67 27.93 -17.48
CA GLY A 85 -12.71 28.04 -18.51
C GLY A 85 -12.24 27.76 -19.93
N ASP A 86 -10.93 27.61 -20.15
CA ASP A 86 -10.33 27.31 -21.46
C ASP A 86 -9.99 25.84 -21.62
N LEU A 87 -9.47 25.20 -20.56
CA LEU A 87 -9.10 23.78 -20.59
C LEU A 87 -9.89 22.96 -19.57
N THR A 88 -10.19 21.72 -19.93
CA THR A 88 -10.76 20.74 -19.01
C THR A 88 -9.68 20.16 -18.09
N TYR A 89 -10.09 19.61 -16.94
CA TYR A 89 -9.14 18.94 -16.04
C TYR A 89 -8.39 17.77 -16.68
N ALA A 90 -8.96 17.13 -17.72
CA ALA A 90 -8.28 16.07 -18.45
C ALA A 90 -7.14 16.61 -19.32
N GLU A 91 -7.32 17.79 -19.92
CA GLU A 91 -6.29 18.46 -20.73
C GLU A 91 -5.22 19.08 -19.84
N LEU A 92 -5.60 19.66 -18.70
CA LEU A 92 -4.66 20.15 -17.69
C LEU A 92 -3.79 19.03 -17.13
N ALA A 93 -4.38 17.86 -16.84
CA ALA A 93 -3.63 16.69 -16.39
C ALA A 93 -2.68 16.14 -17.46
N ALA A 94 -2.97 16.33 -18.76
CA ALA A 94 -2.07 15.95 -19.84
C ALA A 94 -0.92 16.97 -20.05
N ALA A 95 -1.11 18.21 -19.60
CA ALA A 95 -0.13 19.29 -19.70
C ALA A 95 0.77 19.43 -18.44
N PHE A 96 0.41 18.77 -17.34
CA PHE A 96 1.09 18.85 -16.05
C PHE A 96 1.93 17.59 -15.77
N GLU A 97 3.22 17.75 -15.43
CA GLU A 97 4.18 16.67 -15.16
C GLU A 97 4.76 16.77 -13.73
#